data_AF-A0A496UV78-F1
#
_entry.id   AF-A0A496UV78-F1
#
_cell.length_a   1.000
_cell.length_b   1.000
_cell.length_c   1.000
_cell.angle_alpha   90.00
_cell.angle_beta   90.00
_cell.angle_gamma   90.00
#
_symmetry.space_group_name_H-M   'P 1'
#
loop_
_entity.id
_entity.type
_entity.pdbx_description
1 polymer ?
#
loop_
_entity_poly.entity_id
_entity_poly.type
_entity_poly.pdbx_seq_one_letter_code
_entity_poly.pdbx_strand_id
1 'polypeptide(L)'
;MTVQTRLAELIEHGAAIQLTDPRITLTLAGALWLIKPRRLRWCAIFPEHQGHIHETRYTRTEIYHGRDIAFHQGGVMVAYVCPYEEGPLPVEEVRVALARWRDLLGKHGNVAEFAEFLAEA
;
A
#
# COMPACT_ATOMS: atom_id res chain seq x y z
N MET A 1 -0.94 -10.18 -16.63
CA MET A 1 -1.44 -9.41 -15.47
C MET A 1 -0.78 -8.04 -15.49
N THR A 2 -1.52 -6.96 -15.21
CA THR A 2 -0.95 -5.60 -15.15
C THR A 2 -0.56 -5.24 -13.71
N VAL A 3 0.26 -4.21 -13.53
CA VAL A 3 0.61 -3.67 -12.19
C VAL A 3 -0.64 -3.19 -11.46
N GLN A 4 -1.57 -2.54 -12.17
CA GLN A 4 -2.83 -2.06 -11.59
C GLN A 4 -3.69 -3.21 -11.06
N THR A 5 -3.92 -4.25 -11.87
CA THR A 5 -4.69 -5.43 -11.45
C THR A 5 -4.02 -6.09 -10.25
N ARG A 6 -2.69 -6.25 -10.28
CA ARG A 6 -1.98 -6.89 -9.17
C ARG A 6 -2.04 -6.07 -7.88
N LEU A 7 -1.93 -4.75 -7.97
CA LEU A 7 -2.00 -3.88 -6.79
C LEU A 7 -3.37 -3.98 -6.13
N ALA A 8 -4.45 -4.00 -6.94
CA ALA A 8 -5.80 -4.18 -6.44
C ALA A 8 -5.97 -5.52 -5.70
N GLU A 9 -5.52 -6.63 -6.29
CA GLU A 9 -5.55 -7.96 -5.66
C GLU A 9 -4.81 -7.98 -4.32
N LEU A 10 -3.61 -7.38 -4.27
CA LEU A 10 -2.81 -7.33 -3.05
C LEU A 10 -3.53 -6.55 -1.95
N ILE A 11 -4.11 -5.39 -2.26
CA ILE A 11 -4.83 -4.57 -1.27
C ILE A 11 -6.13 -5.26 -0.80
N GLU A 12 -6.82 -5.96 -1.69
CA GLU A 12 -8.04 -6.69 -1.35
C GLU A 12 -7.77 -7.80 -0.31
N HIS A 13 -6.72 -8.58 -0.53
CA HIS A 13 -6.33 -9.73 0.29
C HIS A 13 -5.39 -9.40 1.45
N GLY A 14 -4.90 -8.16 1.52
CA GLY A 14 -3.94 -7.70 2.53
C GLY A 14 -2.53 -7.63 1.95
N ALA A 15 -1.96 -6.43 1.98
CA ALA A 15 -0.65 -6.14 1.44
C ALA A 15 0.25 -5.51 2.49
N ALA A 16 1.56 -5.71 2.32
CA ALA A 16 2.59 -4.94 2.99
C ALA A 16 3.37 -4.11 1.96
N ILE A 17 3.88 -2.96 2.39
CA ILE A 17 4.91 -2.22 1.67
C ILE A 17 6.20 -2.31 2.46
N GLN A 18 7.28 -2.69 1.77
CA GLN A 18 8.65 -2.57 2.26
C GLN A 18 9.32 -1.41 1.55
N LEU A 19 9.95 -0.53 2.32
CA LEU A 19 10.72 0.59 1.79
C LEU A 19 12.21 0.21 1.71
N THR A 20 13.04 1.14 1.25
CA THR A 20 14.50 0.94 1.11
C THR A 20 15.17 0.49 2.41
N ASP A 21 14.60 0.83 3.57
CA ASP A 21 14.96 0.20 4.84
C ASP A 21 14.12 -1.07 5.03
N PRO A 22 14.73 -2.28 4.95
CA PRO A 22 14.01 -3.53 5.07
C PRO A 22 13.40 -3.76 6.46
N ARG A 23 13.77 -2.96 7.46
CA ARG A 23 13.16 -3.00 8.81
C ARG A 23 11.80 -2.29 8.85
N ILE A 24 11.48 -1.49 7.84
CA ILE A 24 10.22 -0.77 7.74
C ILE A 24 9.30 -1.55 6.80
N THR A 25 8.50 -2.43 7.42
CA THR A 25 7.38 -3.12 6.75
C THR A 25 6.08 -2.55 7.31
N LEU A 26 5.28 -1.94 6.44
CA LEU A 26 4.00 -1.36 6.83
C LEU A 26 2.88 -2.14 6.17
N THR A 27 1.90 -2.57 6.97
CA THR A 27 0.67 -3.15 6.41
C THR A 27 -0.17 -2.04 5.80
N LEU A 28 -0.51 -2.23 4.52
CA LEU A 28 -1.21 -1.24 3.72
C LEU A 28 -2.71 -1.28 3.97
N ALA A 29 -3.27 -0.10 4.16
CA ALA A 29 -4.70 0.13 4.14
C ALA A 29 -5.19 0.48 2.72
N GLY A 30 -4.35 1.20 1.98
CA GLY A 30 -4.58 1.51 0.57
C GLY A 30 -3.28 1.92 -0.12
N ALA A 31 -3.25 1.76 -1.44
CA ALA A 31 -2.17 2.23 -2.28
C ALA A 31 -2.68 2.61 -3.68
N LEU A 32 -2.04 3.63 -4.27
CA LEU A 32 -2.36 4.16 -5.58
C LEU A 32 -1.11 4.21 -6.46
N TRP A 33 -1.25 3.67 -7.66
CA TRP A 33 -0.22 3.68 -8.69
C TRP A 33 -0.52 4.79 -9.70
N LEU A 34 0.17 5.92 -9.57
CA LEU A 34 -0.01 7.10 -10.43
C LEU A 34 1.02 7.10 -11.56
N ILE A 35 0.58 7.09 -12.81
CA ILE A 35 1.48 7.06 -13.98
C ILE A 35 1.94 8.48 -14.38
N LYS A 36 1.14 9.52 -14.07
CA LYS A 36 1.41 10.92 -14.42
C LYS A 36 0.94 11.87 -13.29
N PRO A 37 1.85 12.42 -12.46
CA PRO A 37 3.28 12.10 -12.37
C PRO A 37 3.50 10.70 -11.80
N ARG A 38 4.63 10.06 -12.13
CA ARG A 38 4.97 8.72 -11.64
C ARG A 38 5.21 8.71 -10.13
N ARG A 39 4.20 8.27 -9.36
CA ARG A 39 4.23 8.19 -7.90
C ARG A 39 3.46 6.99 -7.39
N LEU A 40 4.00 6.35 -6.35
CA LEU A 40 3.24 5.43 -5.52
C LEU A 40 2.80 6.22 -4.29
N ARG A 41 1.49 6.24 -4.00
CA ARG A 41 0.94 6.81 -2.76
C ARG A 41 0.33 5.71 -1.93
N TRP A 42 0.44 5.78 -0.61
CA TRP A 42 -0.08 4.75 0.28
C TRP A 42 -0.43 5.27 1.68
N CYS A 43 -1.25 4.49 2.37
CA CYS A 43 -1.59 4.68 3.78
C CYS A 43 -1.50 3.34 4.52
N ALA A 44 -1.10 3.37 5.79
CA ALA A 44 -0.96 2.20 6.65
C ALA A 44 -2.15 2.04 7.61
N ILE A 45 -2.41 0.83 8.10
CA ILE A 45 -3.57 0.51 8.98
C ILE A 45 -3.41 0.94 10.46
N PHE A 46 -2.21 1.34 10.93
CA PHE A 46 -1.91 1.54 12.35
C PHE A 46 -2.09 2.99 12.85
N PRO A 47 -2.54 3.18 14.12
CA PRO A 47 -3.03 4.45 14.65
C PRO A 47 -2.05 5.61 14.73
N GLU A 48 -0.76 5.33 14.87
CA GLU A 48 0.25 6.37 15.01
C GLU A 48 0.52 7.12 13.69
N HIS A 49 0.15 6.50 12.56
CA HIS A 49 0.34 7.02 11.21
C HIS A 49 -0.98 7.26 10.46
N GLN A 50 -2.12 7.14 11.14
CA GLN A 50 -3.48 7.18 10.58
C GLN A 50 -3.83 8.48 9.81
N GLY A 51 -3.04 9.54 9.94
CA GLY A 51 -3.28 10.82 9.24
C GLY A 51 -2.33 11.11 8.07
N HIS A 52 -1.37 10.24 7.75
CA HIS A 52 -0.30 10.58 6.81
C HIS A 52 -0.39 9.74 5.54
N ILE A 53 -0.74 10.41 4.43
CA ILE A 53 -0.54 9.86 3.09
C ILE A 53 0.95 9.93 2.80
N HIS A 54 1.55 8.78 2.56
CA HIS A 54 2.94 8.68 2.14
C HIS A 54 3.02 8.64 0.62
N GLU A 55 4.13 9.15 0.07
CA GLU A 55 4.41 9.04 -1.35
C GLU A 55 5.89 8.75 -1.62
N THR A 56 6.14 8.08 -2.75
CA THR A 56 7.47 7.93 -3.32
C THR A 56 7.40 8.06 -4.83
N ARG A 57 8.45 8.62 -5.43
CA ARG A 57 8.57 8.74 -6.88
C ARG A 57 9.14 7.46 -7.46
N TYR A 58 8.78 7.15 -8.69
CA TYR A 58 9.39 6.03 -9.40
C TYR A 58 9.61 6.38 -10.88
N THR A 59 10.59 5.74 -11.49
CA THR A 59 10.86 5.78 -12.92
C THR A 59 10.44 4.49 -13.61
N ARG A 60 10.39 3.35 -12.91
CA ARG A 60 10.00 2.04 -13.43
C ARG A 60 9.23 1.23 -12.39
N THR A 61 8.31 0.39 -12.84
CA THR A 61 7.64 -0.63 -12.00
C THR A 61 7.64 -1.96 -12.72
N GLU A 62 7.70 -3.07 -11.99
CA GLU A 62 7.60 -4.41 -12.53
C GLU A 62 6.89 -5.37 -11.57
N ILE A 63 6.30 -6.44 -12.11
CA ILE A 63 5.85 -7.57 -11.30
C ILE A 63 7.09 -8.40 -10.97
N TYR A 64 7.49 -8.40 -9.70
CA TYR A 64 8.67 -9.08 -9.20
C TYR A 64 8.29 -10.46 -8.66
N HIS A 65 9.13 -11.47 -8.94
CA HIS A 65 8.88 -12.87 -8.56
C HIS A 65 7.49 -13.43 -8.91
N GLY A 66 6.83 -12.87 -9.94
CA GLY A 66 5.49 -13.29 -10.38
C GLY A 66 4.35 -12.96 -9.42
N ARG A 67 4.62 -12.38 -8.24
CA ARG A 67 3.61 -12.12 -7.20
C ARG A 67 3.67 -10.71 -6.61
N ASP A 68 4.80 -10.03 -6.67
CA ASP A 68 5.03 -8.77 -5.96
C ASP A 68 5.15 -7.59 -6.93
N ILE A 69 5.14 -6.36 -6.44
CA ILE A 69 5.30 -5.16 -7.26
C ILE A 69 6.51 -4.38 -6.76
N ALA A 70 7.54 -4.30 -7.60
CA ALA A 70 8.73 -3.50 -7.32
C ALA A 70 8.64 -2.13 -7.99
N PHE A 71 8.99 -1.08 -7.26
CA PHE A 71 9.05 0.31 -7.71
C PHE A 71 10.49 0.78 -7.68
N HIS A 72 10.99 1.33 -8.79
CA HIS A 72 12.38 1.76 -8.92
C HIS A 72 12.49 3.25 -9.25
N GLN A 73 13.45 3.94 -8.66
CA GLN A 73 13.85 5.30 -9.01
C GLN A 73 15.33 5.31 -9.41
N GLY A 74 15.62 5.62 -10.67
CA GLY A 74 17.01 5.72 -11.16
C GLY A 74 17.81 4.41 -11.05
N GLY A 75 17.14 3.26 -11.17
CA GLY A 75 17.74 1.92 -11.07
C GLY A 75 17.72 1.32 -9.65
N VAL A 76 17.45 2.12 -8.62
CA VAL A 76 17.34 1.67 -7.22
C VAL A 76 15.89 1.32 -6.90
N MET A 77 15.65 0.17 -6.26
CA MET A 77 14.32 -0.17 -5.75
C MET A 77 14.00 0.72 -4.54
N VAL A 78 12.91 1.48 -4.62
CA VAL A 78 12.49 2.45 -3.59
C VAL A 78 11.33 1.97 -2.75
N ALA A 79 10.51 1.08 -3.31
CA ALA A 79 9.40 0.45 -2.61
C ALA A 79 9.09 -0.91 -3.24
N TYR A 80 8.50 -1.77 -2.43
CA TYR A 80 8.10 -3.10 -2.81
C TYR A 80 6.78 -3.46 -2.13
N VAL A 81 5.76 -3.81 -2.90
CA VAL A 81 4.43 -4.17 -2.38
C VAL A 81 4.21 -5.67 -2.57
N CYS A 82 3.92 -6.38 -1.48
CA CYS A 82 3.81 -7.83 -1.43
C CYS A 82 2.60 -8.29 -0.61
N PRO A 83 2.17 -9.56 -0.74
CA PRO A 83 1.20 -10.16 0.18
C PRO A 83 1.70 -10.08 1.63
N TYR A 84 0.78 -9.82 2.56
CA TYR A 84 1.09 -9.91 3.99
C TYR A 84 1.10 -11.39 4.43
N GLU A 85 2.24 -12.08 4.26
CA GLU A 85 2.37 -13.52 4.60
C GLU A 85 3.36 -13.78 5.76
N GLU A 86 4.36 -12.92 5.93
CA GLU A 86 5.51 -13.18 6.83
C GLU A 86 5.88 -11.96 7.69
N GLY A 87 4.93 -11.03 7.86
CA GLY A 87 5.16 -9.87 8.72
C GLY A 87 5.37 -10.28 10.18
N PRO A 88 5.98 -9.40 10.99
CA PRO A 88 6.26 -9.67 12.40
C PRO A 88 4.99 -9.85 13.26
N LEU A 89 3.81 -9.47 12.73
CA LEU A 89 2.53 -9.64 13.39
C LEU A 89 1.77 -10.84 12.83
N PRO A 90 1.01 -11.57 13.66
CA PRO A 90 0.13 -12.63 13.20
C PRO A 90 -0.83 -12.15 12.09
N VAL A 91 -0.97 -12.95 11.03
CA VAL A 91 -1.86 -12.65 9.89
C VAL A 91 -3.29 -12.35 10.33
N GLU A 92 -3.79 -13.06 11.35
CA GLU A 92 -5.14 -12.85 11.87
C GLU A 92 -5.31 -11.46 12.51
N GLU A 93 -4.31 -10.97 13.24
CA GLU A 93 -4.35 -9.64 13.85
C GLU A 93 -4.37 -8.54 12.79
N VAL A 94 -3.58 -8.72 11.73
CA VAL A 94 -3.60 -7.84 10.57
C VAL A 94 -4.94 -7.87 9.86
N ARG A 95 -5.54 -9.05 9.69
CA ARG A 95 -6.87 -9.19 9.08
C ARG A 95 -7.94 -8.48 9.90
N VAL A 96 -7.91 -8.64 11.22
CA VAL A 96 -8.82 -7.93 12.15
C VAL A 96 -8.58 -6.42 12.09
N ALA A 97 -7.34 -5.97 12.03
CA ALA A 97 -7.00 -4.55 11.91
C ALA A 97 -7.46 -3.97 10.55
N LEU A 98 -7.30 -4.69 9.45
CA LEU A 98 -7.82 -4.34 8.12
C LEU A 98 -9.35 -4.20 8.14
N ALA A 99 -10.05 -5.17 8.74
CA ALA A 99 -11.50 -5.12 8.86
C ALA A 99 -11.97 -3.93 9.70
N ARG A 100 -11.32 -3.67 10.84
CA ARG A 100 -11.58 -2.50 11.69
C ARG A 100 -11.30 -1.19 10.95
N TRP A 101 -10.21 -1.11 10.20
CA TRP A 101 -9.89 0.08 9.42
C TRP A 101 -10.92 0.33 8.32
N ARG A 102 -11.38 -0.70 7.60
CA ARG A 102 -12.46 -0.57 6.61
C ARG A 102 -13.76 -0.09 7.25
N ASP A 103 -14.09 -0.58 8.45
CA ASP A 103 -15.26 -0.11 9.22
C ASP A 103 -15.09 1.34 9.73
N LEU A 104 -13.88 1.73 10.14
CA LEU A 104 -13.54 3.10 10.52
C LEU A 104 -13.57 4.08 9.34
N LEU A 105 -13.16 3.65 8.14
CA LEU A 105 -13.36 4.44 6.92
C LEU A 105 -14.83 4.72 6.70
N GLY A 106 -15.70 3.73 6.91
CA GLY A 106 -17.15 3.88 6.80
C GLY A 106 -17.79 4.80 7.86
N LYS A 107 -17.04 5.26 8.86
CA LYS A 107 -17.53 6.06 10.00
C LYS A 107 -16.77 7.40 10.08
N HIS A 108 -17.44 8.45 10.54
CA HIS A 108 -16.84 9.77 10.87
C HIS A 108 -16.09 10.52 9.76
N GLY A 109 -16.71 10.85 8.62
CA GLY A 109 -16.14 11.79 7.63
C GLY A 109 -14.92 11.29 6.84
N ASN A 110 -14.27 10.23 7.33
CA ASN A 110 -13.10 9.58 6.73
C ASN A 110 -13.39 8.96 5.35
N VAL A 111 -14.66 8.67 5.03
CA VAL A 111 -15.06 8.25 3.67
C VAL A 111 -14.68 9.31 2.65
N ALA A 112 -14.89 10.59 2.97
CA ALA A 112 -14.60 11.68 2.04
C ALA A 112 -13.09 11.86 1.86
N GLU A 113 -12.30 11.86 2.94
CA GLU A 113 -10.84 11.97 2.87
C GLU A 113 -10.20 10.76 2.16
N PHE A 114 -10.75 9.56 2.38
CA PHE A 114 -10.29 8.37 1.68
C PHE A 114 -10.76 8.32 0.22
N ALA A 115 -11.98 8.80 -0.07
CA ALA A 115 -12.45 8.96 -1.44
C ALA A 115 -11.63 10.03 -2.18
N GLU A 116 -11.25 11.13 -1.53
CA GLU A 116 -10.34 12.14 -2.07
C GLU A 116 -8.96 11.53 -2.34
N PHE A 117 -8.41 10.75 -1.39
CA PHE A 117 -7.20 9.98 -1.62
C PHE A 117 -7.30 9.13 -2.90
N LEU A 118 -8.36 8.33 -3.04
CA LEU A 118 -8.59 7.46 -4.20
C LEU A 118 -8.92 8.22 -5.50
N ALA A 119 -9.56 9.39 -5.42
CA ALA A 119 -10.00 10.19 -6.57
C ALA A 119 -8.85 10.99 -7.21
N GLU A 120 -7.72 11.16 -6.51
CA GLU A 120 -6.50 11.76 -7.04
C GLU A 120 -5.67 10.79 -7.94
N ALA A 121 -6.25 9.66 -8.35
CA ALA A 121 -5.66 8.64 -9.23
C ALA A 121 -5.94 8.87 -10.73
#